data_AF-A0A3D1RY51-F1
#
_entry.id   AF-A0A3D1RY51-F1
#
_cell.length_a   1.000
_cell.length_b   1.000
_cell.length_c   1.000
_cell.angle_alpha   90.00
_cell.angle_beta   90.00
_cell.angle_gamma   90.00
#
_symmetry.space_group_name_H-M   'P 1'
#
loop_
_entity.id
_entity.type
_entity.pdbx_description
1 polymer ?
#
loop_
_entity_poly.entity_id
_entity_poly.type
_entity_poly.pdbx_seq_one_letter_code
_entity_poly.pdbx_strand_id
1 'polypeptide(L)'
;MSDQGQVIFRTGETWLRLLLMLVYFGLVFYLVKILIGVSLVFQFVMVVFRGTVNPRLKRFTADLNRFCFSALQYLTWNTDQRPFPFCDWPCPGEQIPSEEEF
;
A
#
# COMPACT_ATOMS: atom_id res chain seq x y z
N MET A 1 36.44 -9.99 23.36
CA MET A 1 36.50 -8.91 22.35
C MET A 1 35.87 -9.46 21.08
N SER A 2 34.53 -9.40 20.99
CA SER A 2 33.74 -10.10 19.95
C SER A 2 32.42 -9.36 19.68
N ASP A 3 32.50 -8.05 19.43
CA ASP A 3 31.33 -7.18 19.19
C ASP A 3 31.32 -6.51 17.80
N GLN A 4 32.38 -6.70 17.00
CA GLN A 4 32.56 -5.96 15.73
C GLN A 4 31.78 -6.55 14.54
N GLY A 5 31.25 -7.78 14.66
CA GLY A 5 30.57 -8.47 13.54
C GLY A 5 29.07 -8.17 13.40
N GLN A 6 28.38 -7.72 14.46
CA GLN A 6 26.93 -7.54 14.47
C GLN A 6 26.47 -6.16 13.93
N VAL A 7 27.32 -5.14 14.04
CA VAL A 7 26.95 -3.73 13.81
C VAL A 7 26.74 -3.39 12.32
N ILE A 8 27.49 -4.05 11.43
CA ILE A 8 27.44 -3.78 9.98
C ILE A 8 26.13 -4.26 9.35
N PHE A 9 25.62 -5.44 9.75
CA PHE A 9 24.39 -6.02 9.18
C PHE A 9 23.14 -5.16 9.46
N ARG A 10 23.01 -4.66 10.71
CA ARG A 10 21.90 -3.76 11.12
C ARG A 10 21.83 -2.48 10.29
N THR A 11 23.00 -2.00 9.87
CA THR A 11 23.12 -0.73 9.15
C THR A 11 22.56 -0.89 7.73
N GLY A 12 22.89 -1.99 7.04
CA GLY A 12 22.41 -2.28 5.68
C GLY A 12 20.89 -2.38 5.57
N GLU A 13 20.23 -3.11 6.48
CA GLU A 13 18.77 -3.25 6.48
C GLU A 13 18.06 -1.91 6.78
N THR A 14 18.64 -1.10 7.66
CA THR A 14 18.12 0.24 7.99
C THR A 14 18.22 1.19 6.79
N TRP A 15 19.34 1.19 6.06
CA TRP A 15 19.50 1.99 4.85
C TRP A 15 18.61 1.51 3.71
N LEU A 16 18.43 0.20 3.55
CA LEU A 16 17.48 -0.34 2.57
C LEU A 16 16.05 0.09 2.89
N ARG A 17 15.65 0.03 4.16
CA ARG A 17 14.35 0.51 4.61
C ARG A 17 14.17 2.00 4.32
N LEU A 18 15.19 2.82 4.58
CA LEU A 18 15.17 4.25 4.25
C LEU A 18 15.02 4.50 2.74
N LEU A 19 15.75 3.76 1.90
CA LEU A 19 15.62 3.84 0.44
C LEU A 19 14.19 3.51 0.00
N LEU A 20 13.61 2.42 0.52
CA LEU A 20 12.23 2.05 0.24
C LEU A 20 11.27 3.15 0.70
N MET A 21 11.44 3.71 1.90
CA MET A 21 10.63 4.82 2.40
C MET A 21 10.63 6.01 1.45
N LEU A 22 11.80 6.39 0.93
CA LEU A 22 11.94 7.50 -0.01
C LEU A 22 11.24 7.22 -1.35
N VAL A 23 11.35 6.00 -1.86
CA VAL A 23 10.68 5.56 -3.10
C VAL A 23 9.15 5.54 -2.92
N TYR A 24 8.65 4.97 -1.83
CA TYR A 24 7.22 4.91 -1.56
C TYR A 24 6.63 6.31 -1.36
N PHE A 25 7.27 7.12 -0.53
CA PHE A 25 6.80 8.47 -0.21
C PHE A 25 6.86 9.41 -1.42
N GLY A 26 7.97 9.38 -2.16
CA GLY A 26 8.21 10.30 -3.27
C GLY A 26 7.54 9.88 -4.58
N LEU A 27 7.78 8.65 -5.03
CA LEU A 27 7.35 8.20 -6.36
C LEU A 27 6.00 7.47 -6.30
N VAL A 28 5.89 6.47 -5.44
CA VAL A 28 4.71 5.59 -5.44
C VAL A 28 3.46 6.34 -4.99
N PHE A 29 3.50 7.05 -3.86
CA PHE A 29 2.34 7.81 -3.39
C PHE A 29 1.98 8.99 -4.30
N TYR A 30 2.95 9.54 -5.03
CA TYR A 30 2.66 10.51 -6.08
C TYR A 30 1.81 9.89 -7.20
N LEU A 31 2.17 8.69 -7.67
CA LEU A 31 1.39 7.95 -8.67
C LEU A 31 0.02 7.55 -8.12
N VAL A 32 -0.06 7.03 -6.89
CA VAL A 32 -1.34 6.71 -6.22
C VAL A 32 -2.24 7.94 -6.21
N LYS A 33 -1.72 9.12 -5.85
CA LYS A 33 -2.51 10.35 -5.82
C LYS A 33 -3.12 10.68 -7.18
N ILE A 34 -2.34 10.51 -8.27
CA ILE A 34 -2.84 10.69 -9.63
C ILE A 34 -3.93 9.65 -9.95
N LEU A 35 -3.70 8.37 -9.66
CA LEU A 35 -4.66 7.29 -9.92
C LEU A 35 -5.98 7.50 -9.16
N ILE A 36 -5.90 7.90 -7.89
CA ILE A 36 -7.08 8.25 -7.09
C ILE A 36 -7.79 9.47 -7.68
N GLY A 37 -7.06 10.51 -8.07
CA GLY A 37 -7.65 11.71 -8.68
C GLY A 37 -8.40 11.40 -9.98
N VAL A 38 -7.80 10.62 -10.88
CA VAL A 38 -8.44 10.16 -12.11
C VAL A 38 -9.67 9.29 -11.81
N SER A 39 -9.53 8.34 -10.88
CA SER A 39 -10.62 7.46 -10.47
C SER A 39 -11.79 8.23 -9.88
N LEU A 40 -11.53 9.23 -9.03
CA LEU A 40 -12.53 10.11 -8.43
C LEU A 40 -13.34 10.85 -9.50
N VAL A 41 -12.65 11.53 -10.43
CA VAL A 41 -13.30 12.30 -11.51
C VAL A 41 -14.14 11.37 -12.39
N PHE A 42 -13.58 10.23 -12.81
CA PHE A 42 -14.29 9.27 -13.64
C PHE A 42 -15.52 8.69 -12.93
N GLN A 43 -15.37 8.30 -11.66
CA GLN A 43 -16.45 7.76 -10.85
C GLN A 43 -17.58 8.77 -10.68
N PHE A 44 -17.24 10.04 -10.43
CA PHE A 44 -18.19 11.13 -10.30
C PHE A 44 -18.98 11.34 -11.60
N VAL A 45 -18.29 11.41 -12.75
CA VAL A 45 -18.93 11.50 -14.08
C VAL A 45 -19.90 10.34 -14.29
N MET A 46 -19.48 9.10 -14.01
CA MET A 46 -20.35 7.93 -14.15
C MET A 46 -21.60 8.01 -13.29
N VAL A 47 -21.48 8.46 -12.04
CA VAL A 47 -22.63 8.62 -11.14
C VAL A 47 -23.58 9.71 -11.62
N VAL A 48 -23.07 10.85 -12.09
CA VAL A 48 -23.90 11.96 -12.59
C VAL A 48 -24.68 11.55 -13.84
N PHE A 49 -24.05 10.86 -14.79
CA PHE A 49 -24.71 10.51 -16.06
C PHE A 49 -25.48 9.18 -16.03
N ARG A 50 -25.03 8.19 -15.25
CA ARG A 50 -25.64 6.85 -15.20
C ARG A 50 -26.39 6.54 -13.90
N GLY A 51 -26.32 7.41 -12.90
CA GLY A 51 -26.93 7.20 -11.58
C GLY A 51 -26.34 6.04 -10.77
N THR A 52 -25.27 5.41 -11.25
CA THR A 52 -24.74 4.16 -10.68
C THR A 52 -23.22 4.19 -10.55
N VAL A 53 -22.72 3.53 -9.51
CA VAL A 53 -21.29 3.39 -9.24
C VAL A 53 -20.73 2.25 -10.10
N ASN A 54 -19.70 2.51 -10.90
CA ASN A 54 -18.98 1.46 -11.63
C ASN A 54 -18.32 0.45 -10.66
N PRO A 55 -18.75 -0.83 -10.66
CA PRO A 55 -18.25 -1.83 -9.70
C PRO A 55 -16.78 -2.19 -9.93
N ARG A 56 -16.29 -2.13 -11.18
CA ARG A 56 -14.89 -2.42 -11.49
C ARG A 56 -13.96 -1.35 -10.93
N LEU A 57 -14.32 -0.08 -11.11
CA LEU A 57 -13.53 1.04 -10.59
C LEU A 57 -13.57 1.10 -9.07
N LYS A 58 -14.73 0.79 -8.45
CA LYS A 58 -14.85 0.65 -7.00
C LYS A 58 -13.93 -0.44 -6.44
N ARG A 59 -13.84 -1.60 -7.11
CA ARG A 59 -12.93 -2.68 -6.69
C ARG A 59 -11.47 -2.26 -6.81
N PHE A 60 -11.11 -1.62 -7.92
CA PHE A 60 -9.75 -1.09 -8.13
C PHE A 60 -9.34 -0.10 -7.03
N THR A 61 -10.19 0.87 -6.69
CA THR A 61 -9.86 1.84 -5.63
C THR A 61 -9.83 1.20 -4.25
N ALA A 62 -10.64 0.17 -4.00
CA ALA A 62 -10.57 -0.61 -2.76
C ALA A 62 -9.22 -1.33 -2.62
N ASP A 63 -8.74 -1.97 -3.69
CA ASP A 63 -7.42 -2.63 -3.69
C ASP A 63 -6.28 -1.61 -3.55
N LEU A 64 -6.39 -0.46 -4.24
CA LEU A 64 -5.44 0.64 -4.13
C LEU A 64 -5.36 1.20 -2.71
N ASN A 65 -6.49 1.33 -2.02
CA ASN A 65 -6.53 1.78 -0.62
C ASN A 65 -5.84 0.77 0.32
N ARG A 66 -6.06 -0.54 0.11
CA ARG A 66 -5.40 -1.60 0.89
C ARG A 66 -3.88 -1.55 0.72
N PHE A 67 -3.41 -1.37 -0.51
CA PHE A 67 -2.00 -1.16 -0.79
C PHE A 67 -1.44 0.06 -0.06
N CYS A 68 -2.11 1.22 -0.12
CA CYS A 68 -1.67 2.42 0.58
C CYS A 68 -1.57 2.22 2.08
N PHE A 69 -2.56 1.56 2.67
CA PHE A 69 -2.57 1.24 4.09
C PHE A 69 -1.35 0.41 4.48
N SER A 70 -1.06 -0.66 3.75
CA SER A 70 0.13 -1.46 3.98
C SER A 70 1.44 -0.70 3.81
N ALA A 71 1.55 0.11 2.75
CA ALA A 71 2.73 0.90 2.51
C ALA A 71 2.99 1.89 3.66
N LEU A 72 1.93 2.51 4.18
CA LEU A 72 2.01 3.37 5.35
C LEU A 72 2.44 2.58 6.59
N GLN A 73 1.85 1.41 6.86
CA GLN A 73 2.25 0.56 7.99
C GLN A 73 3.75 0.24 7.97
N TYR A 74 4.32 -0.04 6.79
CA TYR A 74 5.76 -0.28 6.64
C TYR A 74 6.59 1.00 6.88
N LEU A 75 6.16 2.12 6.30
CA LEU A 75 6.82 3.43 6.44
C LEU A 75 6.82 3.97 7.87
N THR A 76 5.81 3.65 8.67
CA THR A 76 5.66 4.13 10.04
C THR A 76 6.13 3.11 11.09
N TRP A 77 6.87 2.08 10.66
CA TRP A 77 7.38 1.02 11.55
C TRP A 77 6.29 0.20 12.28
N ASN A 78 5.04 0.27 11.83
CA ASN A 78 3.95 -0.56 12.38
C ASN A 78 4.05 -2.03 11.92
N THR A 79 4.83 -2.31 10.87
CA THR A 79 5.13 -3.67 10.39
C THR A 79 6.51 -3.74 9.75
N ASP A 80 7.11 -4.94 9.77
CA ASP A 80 8.32 -5.26 9.01
C ASP A 80 8.01 -5.95 7.66
N GLN A 81 6.73 -6.25 7.40
CA GLN A 81 6.31 -6.81 6.13
C GLN A 81 6.39 -5.74 5.03
N ARG A 82 7.11 -6.07 3.95
CA ARG A 82 7.32 -5.18 2.81
C ARG A 82 6.09 -5.21 1.90
N PRO A 83 5.51 -4.05 1.52
CA PRO A 83 4.39 -3.94 0.58
C PRO A 83 4.78 -4.35 -0.87
N PHE A 84 3.80 -4.42 -1.77
CA PHE A 84 4.00 -4.77 -3.19
C PHE A 84 5.12 -3.90 -3.81
N PRO A 85 6.09 -4.46 -4.55
CA PRO A 85 6.07 -5.77 -5.23
C PRO A 85 6.69 -6.93 -4.46
N PHE A 86 6.99 -6.76 -3.17
CA PHE A 86 7.61 -7.81 -2.36
C PHE A 86 6.61 -8.84 -1.81
N CYS A 87 5.33 -8.65 -2.14
CA CYS A 87 4.19 -9.48 -1.74
C CYS A 87 3.08 -9.34 -2.80
N ASP A 88 2.10 -10.24 -2.76
CA ASP A 88 0.95 -10.17 -3.67
C ASP A 88 0.15 -8.88 -3.46
N TRP A 89 -0.27 -8.28 -4.57
CA TRP A 89 -1.14 -7.12 -4.52
C TRP A 89 -2.52 -7.55 -3.99
N PRO A 90 -3.11 -6.90 -2.97
CA PRO A 90 -2.62 -5.77 -2.15
C PRO A 90 -2.33 -6.19 -0.70
N CYS A 91 -1.12 -6.61 -0.35
CA CYS A 91 -0.77 -7.17 0.99
C CYS A 91 -0.61 -6.11 2.09
N PRO A 92 -0.52 -6.45 3.41
CA PRO A 92 -0.87 -7.73 4.04
C PRO A 92 -2.03 -7.68 5.05
N GLY A 93 -2.71 -8.83 5.08
CA GLY A 93 -3.90 -9.17 5.84
C GLY A 93 -5.02 -9.63 4.89
N GLU A 94 -4.90 -10.82 4.29
CA GLU A 94 -6.01 -11.45 3.57
C GLU A 94 -7.19 -11.61 4.54
N GLN A 95 -8.22 -10.78 4.40
CA GLN A 95 -9.50 -10.97 5.06
C GLN A 95 -10.50 -11.43 4.00
N ILE A 96 -10.77 -12.75 3.94
CA ILE A 96 -12.09 -13.40 3.77
C ILE A 96 -11.97 -14.80 4.41
N PRO A 97 -12.69 -15.12 5.50
CA PRO A 97 -14.14 -15.33 5.43
C PRO A 97 -14.93 -14.40 6.34
N SER A 98 -15.93 -13.78 5.74
CA SER A 98 -17.16 -13.42 6.43
C SER A 98 -17.92 -14.70 6.81
N GLU A 99 -17.46 -15.42 7.83
CA GLU A 99 -18.23 -16.48 8.52
C GLU A 99 -17.75 -16.52 9.97
N GLU A 100 -18.26 -15.62 10.81
CA GLU A 100 -18.46 -15.79 12.26
C GLU A 100 -19.03 -14.48 12.85
N GLU A 101 -20.32 -14.23 12.56
CA GLU A 101 -21.18 -13.55 13.54
C GLU A 101 -22.63 -14.05 13.32
N PHE A 102 -22.92 -15.14 14.06
CA PHE A 102 -24.22 -15.72 14.45
C PHE A 102 -25.39 -15.78 13.43
#